data_AF-A0A6J4KUZ4-F1
#
_entry.id   AF-A0A6J4KUZ4-F1
#
_cell.length_a   1.000
_cell.length_b   1.000
_cell.length_c   1.000
_cell.angle_alpha   90.00
_cell.angle_beta   90.00
_cell.angle_gamma   90.00
#
_symmetry.space_group_name_H-M   'P 1'
#
loop_
_entity.id
_entity.type
_entity.pdbx_description
1 polymer ?
#
loop_
_entity_poly.entity_id
_entity_poly.type
_entity_poly.pdbx_seq_one_letter_code
_entity_poly.pdbx_strand_id
1 'polypeptide(L)' 'MTIVVHFHQAGYRDFKHYYQKRVCKHLFAEFPRLVSYGRFVELMPGVLLVLCAYLQSRFQSPALAGLVPEPGSPWGNS' A
#
# COMPACT_ATOMS: atom_id res chain seq x y z
N MET A 1 -4.01 3.73 -6.50
CA MET A 1 -2.85 3.89 -5.57
C MET A 1 -2.16 5.24 -5.72
N THR A 2 -2.00 5.75 -6.93
CA THR A 2 -1.35 7.04 -7.23
C THR A 2 -1.87 8.21 -6.39
N ILE A 3 -3.17 8.26 -6.10
CA ILE A 3 -3.78 9.31 -5.26
C ILE A 3 -3.17 9.37 -3.84
N VAL A 4 -2.91 8.22 -3.22
CA VAL A 4 -2.32 8.13 -1.87
C VAL A 4 -0.84 8.53 -1.90
N VAL A 5 -0.11 8.06 -2.90
CA VAL A 5 1.31 8.43 -3.10
C VAL A 5 1.45 9.93 -3.33
N HIS A 6 0.60 10.48 -4.18
CA HIS A 6 0.59 11.91 -4.48
C HIS A 6 0.11 12.74 -3.29
N PHE A 7 -0.77 12.22 -2.43
CA PHE A 7 -1.12 12.87 -1.17
C PHE A 7 0.10 13.03 -0.25
N HIS A 8 0.90 11.97 -0.10
CA HIS A 8 2.13 12.01 0.69
C HIS A 8 3.14 13.01 0.11
N GLN A 9 3.26 13.11 -1.21
CA GLN A 9 4.14 14.07 -1.87
C GLN A 9 3.63 15.51 -1.78
N ALA A 10 2.31 15.70 -1.83
CA ALA A 10 1.69 17.03 -1.85
C ALA A 10 1.67 17.73 -0.48
N GLY A 11 2.01 17.03 0.61
CA GLY A 11 2.18 17.64 1.94
C GLY A 11 0.90 18.18 2.58
N TYR A 12 -0.28 17.71 2.15
CA TYR A 12 -1.55 18.13 2.74
C TYR A 12 -1.73 17.51 4.13
N ARG A 13 -2.25 18.31 5.08
CA ARG A 13 -2.52 17.85 6.45
C ARG A 13 -3.77 16.97 6.56
N ASP A 14 -4.74 17.19 5.68
CA ASP A 14 -6.04 16.52 5.70
C ASP A 14 -6.31 15.90 4.33
N PHE A 15 -6.50 14.58 4.34
CA PHE A 15 -6.76 13.79 3.15
C PHE A 15 -8.10 14.18 2.48
N LYS A 16 -9.13 14.52 3.26
CA LYS A 16 -10.42 14.97 2.75
C LYS A 16 -10.29 16.27 1.97
N HIS A 17 -9.54 17.23 2.53
CA HIS A 17 -9.27 18.51 1.87
C HIS A 17 -8.49 18.31 0.56
N TYR A 18 -7.46 17.47 0.59
CA TYR A 18 -6.70 17.10 -0.59
C TYR A 18 -7.60 16.43 -1.65
N TYR A 19 -8.41 15.45 -1.24
CA TYR A 19 -9.27 14.70 -2.16
C TYR A 19 -10.28 15.61 -2.85
N GLN A 20 -10.99 16.45 -2.09
CA GLN A 20 -12.03 17.32 -2.63
C GLN A 20 -11.49 18.50 -3.44
N LYS A 21 -10.42 19.15 -2.98
CA LYS A 21 -9.90 20.36 -3.63
C LYS A 21 -8.88 20.07 -4.71
N ARG A 22 -8.10 18.98 -4.58
CA ARG A 22 -7.04 18.63 -5.53
C ARG A 22 -7.49 17.53 -6.48
N VAL A 23 -7.87 16.37 -5.95
CA VAL A 23 -8.17 15.19 -6.77
C VAL A 23 -9.43 15.39 -7.62
N CYS A 24 -10.55 15.76 -6.98
CA CYS A 24 -11.81 15.94 -7.70
C CYS A 24 -11.81 17.11 -8.69
N LYS A 25 -10.98 18.14 -8.48
CA LYS A 25 -10.96 19.35 -9.34
C LYS A 25 -9.89 19.31 -10.43
N HIS A 26 -8.69 18.82 -10.10
CA HIS A 26 -7.55 18.88 -11.00
C HIS A 26 -7.17 17.53 -11.59
N LEU A 27 -7.42 16.42 -10.88
CA LEU A 27 -7.04 15.08 -11.34
C LEU A 27 -8.23 14.25 -11.85
N PHE A 28 -9.43 14.84 -11.98
CA PHE A 28 -10.59 14.13 -12.50
C PHE A 28 -10.38 13.58 -13.92
N ALA A 29 -9.69 14.36 -14.77
CA ALA A 29 -9.36 13.94 -16.14
C ALA A 29 -8.39 12.74 -16.18
N GLU A 30 -7.51 12.63 -15.19
CA GLU A 30 -6.54 11.52 -15.07
C GLU A 30 -7.18 10.25 -14.49
N PHE A 31 -8.28 10.40 -13.75
CA PHE A 31 -9.01 9.30 -13.12
C PHE A 31 -10.50 9.33 -13.53
N PRO A 32 -10.84 8.94 -14.77
CA PRO A 32 -12.22 9.01 -15.27
C PRO A 32 -13.21 8.12 -14.49
N ARG A 33 -12.71 7.17 -13.68
CA ARG A 33 -13.51 6.34 -12.76
C ARG A 33 -13.18 6.65 -11.30
N LEU A 34 -13.15 7.93 -10.95
CA LEU A 34 -12.86 8.35 -9.58
C LEU A 34 -13.98 7.87 -8.63
N VAL A 35 -13.60 7.08 -7.63
CA VAL A 35 -14.52 6.66 -6.57
C VAL A 35 -14.87 7.84 -5.66
N SER A 36 -16.00 7.79 -4.97
CA SER A 36 -16.32 8.80 -3.96
C SER A 36 -15.31 8.74 -2.80
N TYR A 37 -15.12 9.84 -2.07
CA TYR A 37 -14.21 9.90 -0.92
C TYR A 37 -14.46 8.76 0.09
N GLY A 38 -15.72 8.50 0.44
CA GLY A 38 -16.07 7.44 1.38
C GLY A 38 -15.63 6.06 0.87
N ARG A 39 -15.95 5.74 -0.38
CA ARG A 39 -15.54 4.48 -1.00
C ARG A 39 -14.01 4.36 -1.13
N PHE A 40 -13.33 5.48 -1.38
CA PHE A 40 -11.87 5.52 -1.43
C PHE A 40 -11.25 5.15 -0.07
N VAL A 41 -11.77 5.72 1.02
CA VAL A 41 -11.29 5.46 2.38
C VAL A 41 -11.54 4.00 2.78
N GLU A 42 -12.67 3.40 2.40
CA GLU A 42 -12.93 1.98 2.62
C GLU A 42 -11.95 1.07 1.87
N LEU A 43 -11.54 1.45 0.66
CA LEU A 43 -10.61 0.67 -0.16
C LEU A 43 -9.15 0.84 0.28
N MET A 44 -8.81 1.97 0.90
CA MET A 44 -7.43 2.33 1.26
C MET A 44 -6.69 1.25 2.07
N PRO A 45 -7.26 0.70 3.16
CA PRO A 45 -6.58 -0.33 3.98
C PRO A 45 -6.26 -1.59 3.19
N GLY A 46 -7.20 -2.06 2.35
CA GLY A 46 -7.01 -3.26 1.55
C GLY A 46 -5.86 -3.11 0.56
N VAL A 47 -5.74 -1.96 -0.09
CA VAL A 47 -4.65 -1.76 -1.04
C VAL A 47 -3.32 -1.44 -0.36
N LEU A 48 -3.33 -0.76 0.80
CA LEU A 48 -2.14 -0.62 1.65
C LEU A 48 -1.59 -1.99 2.06
N LEU A 49 -2.46 -2.93 2.42
CA LEU A 49 -2.04 -4.29 2.79
C LEU A 49 -1.39 -5.02 1.62
N VAL A 50 -1.98 -4.97 0.42
CA VAL A 50 -1.37 -5.56 -0.79
C VAL A 50 -0.05 -4.87 -1.14
N LEU A 51 0.04 -3.55 -1.00
CA LEU A 51 1.26 -2.79 -1.25
C LEU A 51 2.36 -3.17 -0.24
N CYS A 52 2.03 -3.27 1.05
CA CYS A 52 2.96 -3.71 2.09
C CYS A 52 3.43 -5.14 1.84
N ALA A 53 2.53 -6.07 1.50
CA ALA A 53 2.89 -7.44 1.16
C ALA A 53 3.80 -7.50 -0.08
N TYR A 54 3.51 -6.69 -1.11
CA TYR A 54 4.36 -6.57 -2.29
C TYR A 54 5.75 -6.01 -1.94
N LEU A 55 5.81 -4.94 -1.15
CA LEU A 55 7.07 -4.36 -0.70
C LEU A 55 7.86 -5.37 0.15
N GLN A 56 7.22 -6.07 1.08
CA GLN A 56 7.85 -7.16 1.83
C GLN A 56 8.38 -8.24 0.89
N SER A 57 7.60 -8.72 -0.07
CA SER A 57 8.07 -9.71 -1.05
C SER A 57 9.29 -9.24 -1.87
N ARG A 58 9.41 -7.93 -2.14
CA ARG A 58 10.49 -7.36 -2.95
C ARG A 58 11.70 -6.90 -2.14
N PHE A 59 11.51 -6.54 -0.88
CA PHE A 59 12.54 -6.01 0.03
C PHE A 59 12.97 -7.00 1.12
N GLN A 60 12.25 -8.12 1.30
CA GLN A 60 12.74 -9.27 2.06
C GLN A 60 13.91 -9.86 1.28
N SER A 61 15.11 -9.43 1.63
CA SER A 61 16.34 -10.05 1.16
C SER A 61 16.29 -11.56 1.49
N PRO A 62 16.65 -12.47 0.56
CA PRO A 62 16.72 -13.90 0.86
C PRO A 62 17.69 -14.24 2.01
N ALA A 63 18.47 -13.27 2.48
CA ALA A 63 19.40 -13.39 3.61
C ALA A 63 18.75 -13.82 4.94
N LEU A 64 17.44 -13.59 5.15
CA LEU A 64 16.75 -14.02 6.39
C LEU A 64 15.88 -15.26 6.21
N ALA A 65 15.78 -15.81 4.98
CA ALA A 65 15.07 -17.06 4.74
C ALA A 65 15.77 -18.28 5.38
N GLY A 66 17.03 -18.14 5.82
CA GLY A 66 17.75 -19.16 6.59
C GLY A 66 17.53 -19.13 8.11
N LEU A 67 16.72 -18.19 8.64
CA LEU A 67 16.47 -18.03 10.07
C LEU A 67 15.05 -18.42 10.51
N VAL A 68 14.19 -18.84 9.57
CA VAL A 68 12.93 -19.51 9.93
C VAL A 68 13.24 -21.00 10.00
N PRO A 69 13.30 -21.61 11.20
CA PRO A 69 13.34 -23.06 11.28
C PRO A 69 12.02 -23.61 10.73
N GLU A 70 12.12 -24.39 9.65
CA GLU A 70 11.01 -25.17 9.11
C GLU A 70 10.40 -26.00 10.26
N PRO A 71 9.09 -25.87 10.57
CA PRO A 71 8.45 -26.67 11.60
C PRO A 71 8.32 -28.11 11.07
N GLY A 72 9.37 -28.91 11.23
CA GLY A 72 9.33 -30.34 10.88
C GLY A 72 10.63 -31.01 10.39
N SER A 73 11.83 -30.45 10.60
CA SER A 73 13.07 -31.17 10.27
C SER A 73 13.25 -32.43 11.16
N PRO A 74 13.23 -33.67 10.61
CA PRO A 74 13.34 -34.90 11.40
C PRO A 74 14.77 -35.41 11.61
N TRP A 75 15.80 -34.72 11.13
CA TRP A 75 17.16 -35.25 11.17
C TRP A 75 17.97 -34.61 12.29
N GLY A 76 17.91 -35.27 13.45
CA GLY A 76 19.04 -35.31 14.35
C GLY A 76 20.17 -36.17 13.76
N ASN A 77 21.34 -36.03 14.39
CA ASN A 77 22.59 -36.78 14.28
C ASN A 77 23.68 -36.27 13.31
N SER A 78 24.77 -35.78 13.90
CA SER A 78 26.07 -36.47 13.92
C SER A 78 26.90 -35.93 15.08
#